data_AF-A0A2I0LHD3-F1
#
_entry.id   AF-A0A2I0LHD3-F1
#
_cell.length_a   1.000
_cell.length_b   1.000
_cell.length_c   1.000
_cell.angle_alpha   90.00
_cell.angle_beta   90.00
_cell.angle_gamma   90.00
#
_symmetry.space_group_name_H-M   'P 1'
#
loop_
_entity.id
_entity.type
_entity.pdbx_description
1 polymer ?
#
loop_
_entity_poly.entity_id
_entity_poly.type
_entity_poly.pdbx_seq_one_letter_code
_entity_poly.pdbx_strand_id
1 'polypeptide(L)'
;MALGVLLGLLGAGAFVVHVSSSCALAPNGSALAFDFTFLFNKNPLVCYDPGARLFVPCDWGLLHRHAAIVAWVLNSNATWLQRAQQRRRACQDLAHAFWDATALRQ
;
A
#
# COMPACT_ATOMS: atom_id res chain seq x y z
N MET A 1 3.75 -15.47 0.81
CA MET A 1 2.61 -16.34 0.42
C MET A 1 2.41 -17.53 1.35
N ALA A 2 3.39 -17.94 2.17
CA ALA A 2 3.27 -19.11 3.05
C ALA A 2 2.44 -18.90 4.34
N LEU A 3 2.33 -17.66 4.86
CA LEU A 3 1.69 -17.40 6.16
C LEU A 3 0.15 -17.55 6.12
N GLY A 4 -0.49 -17.20 4.99
CA GLY A 4 -1.95 -17.26 4.85
C GLY A 4 -2.52 -18.68 4.75
N VAL A 5 -1.74 -19.62 4.19
CA VAL A 5 -2.18 -21.02 4.02
C VAL A 5 -2.10 -21.80 5.35
N LEU A 6 -1.08 -21.54 6.15
CA LEU A 6 -0.90 -22.20 7.46
C LEU A 6 -1.98 -21.84 8.48
N LEU A 7 -2.50 -20.62 8.45
CA LEU A 7 -3.58 -20.18 9.36
C LEU A 7 -4.94 -20.82 9.01
N GLY A 8 -5.22 -21.06 7.72
CA GLY A 8 -6.50 -21.65 7.28
C GLY A 8 -6.68 -23.14 7.59
N LEU A 9 -5.58 -23.89 7.75
CA LEU A 9 -5.61 -25.33 8.07
C LEU A 9 -5.91 -25.64 9.55
N LEU A 10 -5.80 -24.64 10.44
CA LEU A 10 -5.93 -24.80 11.89
C LEU A 10 -7.34 -24.47 12.43
N GLY A 11 -8.32 -24.22 11.56
CA GLY A 11 -9.68 -23.83 11.99
C GLY A 11 -9.77 -22.43 12.62
N ALA A 12 -8.67 -21.67 12.65
CA ALA A 12 -8.72 -20.23 12.81
C ALA A 12 -9.41 -19.67 11.55
N GLY A 13 -10.43 -18.83 11.72
CA GLY A 13 -11.29 -18.36 10.61
C GLY A 13 -10.54 -17.76 9.41
N ALA A 14 -11.27 -17.43 8.34
CA ALA A 14 -10.66 -16.89 7.14
C ALA A 14 -10.08 -15.48 7.37
N PHE A 15 -8.84 -15.27 6.95
CA PHE A 15 -8.19 -13.95 6.94
C PHE A 15 -7.94 -13.49 5.50
N VAL A 16 -7.99 -12.18 5.28
CA VAL A 16 -7.71 -11.55 3.99
C VAL A 16 -6.56 -10.57 4.15
N VAL A 17 -5.56 -10.71 3.28
CA VAL A 17 -4.51 -9.70 3.10
C VAL A 17 -4.78 -8.95 1.82
N HIS A 18 -4.78 -7.62 1.89
CA HIS A 18 -4.88 -6.76 0.72
C HIS A 18 -3.64 -5.87 0.62
N VAL A 19 -3.19 -5.67 -0.61
CA VAL A 19 -2.08 -4.77 -0.93
C VAL A 19 -2.63 -3.75 -1.91
N SER A 20 -2.76 -2.50 -1.48
CA SER A 20 -3.49 -1.47 -2.21
C SER A 20 -2.65 -0.22 -2.36
N SER A 21 -2.65 0.37 -3.55
CA SER A 21 -2.07 1.69 -3.81
C SER A 21 -3.10 2.61 -4.44
N SER A 22 -3.17 3.85 -3.97
CA SER A 22 -4.07 4.89 -4.48
C SER A 22 -3.32 6.18 -4.80
N CYS A 23 -3.90 6.97 -5.70
CA CYS A 23 -3.35 8.23 -6.17
C CYS A 23 -4.48 9.27 -6.18
N ALA A 24 -4.41 10.25 -5.29
CA ALA A 24 -5.35 11.37 -5.29
C ALA A 24 -4.86 12.43 -6.29
N LEU A 25 -5.74 12.90 -7.17
CA LEU A 25 -5.41 13.83 -8.26
C LEU A 25 -6.09 15.18 -8.08
N ALA A 26 -5.42 16.24 -8.51
CA ALA A 26 -6.00 17.57 -8.67
C ALA A 26 -6.82 17.65 -9.97
N PRO A 27 -7.68 18.68 -10.12
CA PRO A 27 -8.46 18.88 -11.35
C PRO A 27 -7.63 19.08 -12.63
N ASN A 28 -6.35 19.43 -12.51
CA ASN A 28 -5.42 19.53 -13.64
C ASN A 28 -4.62 18.23 -13.88
N GLY A 29 -5.03 17.13 -13.25
CA GLY A 29 -4.40 15.82 -13.39
C GLY A 29 -3.11 15.64 -12.61
N SER A 30 -2.64 16.64 -11.85
CA SER A 30 -1.42 16.48 -11.05
C SER A 30 -1.68 15.63 -9.81
N ALA A 31 -0.70 14.82 -9.40
CA ALA A 31 -0.81 13.99 -8.20
C ALA A 31 -0.73 14.85 -6.92
N LEU A 32 -1.75 14.76 -6.07
CA LEU A 32 -1.82 15.41 -4.76
C LEU A 32 -1.27 14.51 -3.64
N ALA A 33 -1.64 13.24 -3.65
CA ALA A 33 -1.22 12.28 -2.64
C ALA A 33 -1.07 10.88 -3.22
N PHE A 34 -0.20 10.09 -2.61
CA PHE A 34 0.04 8.70 -2.94
C PHE A 34 0.03 7.87 -1.66
N ASP A 35 -0.83 6.86 -1.63
CA ASP A 35 -0.88 5.88 -0.55
C ASP A 35 -0.49 4.51 -1.08
N PHE A 36 0.23 3.74 -0.27
CA PHE A 36 0.51 2.34 -0.54
C PHE A 36 0.53 1.56 0.76
N THR A 37 -0.44 0.65 0.91
CA THR A 37 -0.80 0.08 2.20
C THR A 37 -0.98 -1.43 2.10
N PHE A 38 -0.49 -2.13 3.12
CA PHE A 38 -0.78 -3.53 3.41
C PHE A 38 -1.86 -3.59 4.46
N LEU A 39 -3.01 -4.18 4.12
CA LEU A 39 -4.16 -4.34 5.01
C LEU A 39 -4.32 -5.81 5.39
N PHE A 40 -4.65 -6.05 6.65
CA PHE A 40 -5.01 -7.36 7.17
C PHE A 40 -6.42 -7.28 7.75
N ASN A 41 -7.36 -8.07 7.22
CA ASN A 41 -8.77 -8.04 7.61
C ASN A 41 -9.37 -6.61 7.64
N LYS A 42 -9.15 -5.85 6.57
CA LYS A 42 -9.54 -4.42 6.42
C LYS A 42 -8.82 -3.45 7.34
N ASN A 43 -7.93 -3.90 8.23
CA ASN A 43 -7.12 -3.03 9.07
C ASN A 43 -5.81 -2.64 8.37
N PRO A 44 -5.52 -1.34 8.17
CA PRO A 44 -4.22 -0.88 7.69
C PRO A 44 -3.12 -1.31 8.65
N LEU A 45 -2.26 -2.23 8.22
CA LEU A 45 -1.19 -2.74 9.05
C LEU A 45 0.09 -1.93 8.85
N VAL A 46 0.52 -1.81 7.59
CA VAL A 46 1.76 -1.12 7.21
C VAL A 46 1.49 -0.19 6.04
N CYS A 47 1.99 1.04 6.14
CA CYS A 47 1.81 2.09 5.15
C CYS A 47 3.18 2.52 4.61
N TYR A 48 3.26 2.91 3.35
CA TYR A 48 4.48 3.49 2.78
C TYR A 48 4.52 4.98 3.06
N ASP A 49 5.58 5.45 3.72
CA ASP A 49 5.88 6.87 3.90
C ASP A 49 6.70 7.36 2.68
N PRO A 50 6.13 8.22 1.81
CA PRO A 50 6.85 8.74 0.66
C PRO A 50 7.96 9.76 1.04
N GLY A 51 7.88 10.39 2.20
CA GLY A 51 8.91 11.31 2.71
C GLY A 51 10.15 10.54 3.18
N ALA A 52 9.95 9.55 4.05
CA ALA A 52 11.02 8.68 4.53
C ALA A 52 11.46 7.62 3.50
N ARG A 53 10.63 7.37 2.47
CA ARG A 53 10.80 6.32 1.46
C ARG A 53 10.87 4.91 2.05
N LEU A 54 10.16 4.68 3.15
CA LEU A 54 10.16 3.44 3.91
C LEU A 54 8.73 3.03 4.26
N PHE A 55 8.53 1.75 4.52
CA PHE A 55 7.32 1.25 5.12
C PHE A 55 7.32 1.50 6.64
N VAL A 56 6.21 1.98 7.18
CA VAL A 56 6.04 2.29 8.60
C VAL A 56 4.81 1.55 9.14
N PRO A 57 4.83 1.10 10.41
CA PRO A 57 3.63 0.59 11.05
C PRO A 57 2.58 1.70 11.13
N CYS A 58 1.40 1.46 10.59
CA CYS A 58 0.29 2.42 10.65
C CYS A 58 -0.95 1.86 11.37
N ASP A 59 -0.92 0.58 11.78
CA ASP A 59 -1.82 0.10 12.83
C ASP A 59 -1.40 0.71 14.17
N TRP A 60 -2.34 1.34 14.86
CA TRP A 60 -2.15 1.87 16.22
C TRP A 60 -2.92 1.04 17.27
N GLY A 61 -3.44 -0.12 16.86
CA GLY A 61 -4.26 -0.99 17.68
C GLY A 61 -3.50 -2.22 18.18
N LEU A 62 -4.23 -3.32 18.33
CA LEU A 62 -3.71 -4.59 18.87
C LEU A 62 -2.57 -5.17 18.03
N LEU A 63 -2.49 -4.84 16.74
CA LEU A 63 -1.54 -5.42 15.81
C LEU A 63 -0.28 -4.57 15.63
N HIS A 64 -0.11 -3.47 16.37
CA HIS A 64 0.99 -2.52 16.17
C HIS A 64 2.37 -3.18 16.21
N ARG A 65 2.60 -4.10 17.17
CA ARG A 65 3.85 -4.88 17.24
C ARG A 65 4.08 -5.74 16.00
N HIS A 66 3.02 -6.37 15.48
CA HIS A 66 3.09 -7.17 14.25
C HIS A 66 3.33 -6.27 13.03
N ALA A 67 2.70 -5.09 12.98
CA ALA A 67 2.95 -4.09 11.96
C ALA A 67 4.41 -3.65 11.92
N ALA A 68 5.04 -3.42 13.07
CA ALA A 68 6.45 -3.04 13.15
C ALA A 68 7.36 -4.15 12.58
N ILE A 69 7.08 -5.42 12.89
CA ILE A 69 7.81 -6.57 12.34
C ILE A 69 7.64 -6.65 10.83
N VAL A 70 6.40 -6.52 10.33
CA VAL A 70 6.13 -6.56 8.88
C VAL A 70 6.82 -5.39 8.17
N ALA A 71 6.79 -4.18 8.73
CA ALA A 71 7.49 -3.02 8.18
C ALA A 71 9.01 -3.26 8.11
N TRP A 72 9.62 -3.84 9.15
CA TRP A 72 11.03 -4.21 9.15
C TRP A 72 11.37 -5.23 8.05
N VAL A 73 10.52 -6.26 7.87
CA VAL A 73 10.69 -7.26 6.79
C VAL A 73 10.60 -6.60 5.41
N LEU A 74 9.61 -5.72 5.21
CA LEU A 74 9.42 -5.02 3.93
C LEU A 74 10.59 -4.08 3.61
N ASN A 75 11.10 -3.36 4.61
CA ASN A 75 12.23 -2.43 4.44
C ASN A 75 13.57 -3.15 4.24
N SER A 76 13.71 -4.38 4.74
CA SER A 76 14.88 -5.23 4.48
C SER A 76 14.89 -5.82 3.07
N ASN A 77 13.86 -5.56 2.27
CA ASN A 77 13.70 -6.10 0.92
C ASN A 77 13.64 -4.98 -0.13
N ALA A 78 14.73 -4.82 -0.89
CA ALA A 78 14.85 -3.79 -1.92
C ALA A 78 13.73 -3.86 -2.98
N THR A 79 13.22 -5.04 -3.30
CA THR A 79 12.14 -5.23 -4.29
C THR A 79 10.86 -4.53 -3.85
N TRP A 80 10.52 -4.55 -2.54
CA TRP A 80 9.33 -3.87 -2.03
C TRP A 80 9.48 -2.35 -2.04
N LEU A 81 10.65 -1.85 -1.67
CA LEU A 81 10.97 -0.43 -1.74
C LEU A 81 10.94 0.08 -3.19
N GLN A 82 11.53 -0.67 -4.12
CA GLN A 82 11.48 -0.36 -5.55
C GLN A 82 10.05 -0.36 -6.08
N ARG A 83 9.24 -1.36 -5.72
CA ARG A 83 7.83 -1.43 -6.12
C ARG A 83 7.04 -0.21 -5.60
N ALA A 84 7.26 0.21 -4.36
CA ALA A 84 6.63 1.40 -3.81
C ALA A 84 7.00 2.66 -4.60
N GLN A 85 8.28 2.82 -4.92
CA GLN A 85 8.75 3.94 -5.73
C GLN A 85 8.20 3.90 -7.17
N GLN A 86 8.13 2.73 -7.79
CA GLN A 86 7.54 2.58 -9.12
C GLN A 86 6.06 2.94 -9.12
N ARG A 87 5.30 2.52 -8.11
CA ARG A 87 3.88 2.87 -7.96
C ARG A 87 3.69 4.37 -7.73
N ARG A 88 4.56 4.99 -6.94
CA ARG A 88 4.55 6.45 -6.73
C ARG A 88 4.85 7.22 -8.03
N ARG A 89 5.87 6.82 -8.79
CA ARG A 89 6.19 7.43 -10.09
C ARG A 89 5.04 7.26 -11.07
N ALA A 90 4.48 6.05 -11.16
CA ALA A 90 3.31 5.79 -11.97
C ALA A 90 2.11 6.67 -11.58
N CYS A 91 1.91 6.96 -10.29
CA CYS A 91 0.91 7.92 -9.82
C CYS A 91 1.20 9.35 -10.32
N GLN A 92 2.45 9.76 -10.49
CA GLN A 92 2.79 11.07 -11.06
C GLN A 92 2.64 11.10 -12.59
N ASP A 93 3.13 10.05 -13.26
CA ASP A 93 3.24 10.02 -14.72
C ASP A 93 1.90 9.68 -15.41
N LEU A 94 1.17 8.69 -14.88
CA LEU A 94 -0.06 8.20 -15.49
C LEU A 94 -1.28 9.06 -15.15
N ALA A 95 -1.22 9.82 -14.06
CA ALA A 95 -2.30 10.68 -13.63
C ALA A 95 -2.71 11.68 -14.71
N HIS A 96 -1.74 12.39 -15.29
CA HIS A 96 -1.99 13.32 -16.38
C HIS A 96 -2.61 12.62 -17.60
N ALA A 97 -2.01 11.52 -18.03
CA ALA A 97 -2.44 10.80 -19.23
C ALA A 97 -3.88 10.25 -19.15
N PHE A 98 -4.28 9.72 -17.98
CA PHE A 98 -5.63 9.20 -17.82
C PHE A 98 -6.66 10.26 -17.44
N TRP A 99 -6.25 11.31 -16.73
CA TRP A 99 -7.15 12.39 -16.34
C TRP A 99 -7.71 13.11 -17.56
N ASP A 100 -6.89 13.43 -18.56
CA ASP A 100 -7.37 14.03 -19.81
C ASP A 100 -8.42 13.14 -20.49
N ALA A 101 -8.22 11.82 -20.47
CA ALA A 101 -9.14 10.86 -21.08
C ALA A 101 -10.44 10.62 -20.29
N THR A 102 -10.49 10.94 -19.00
CA THR A 102 -11.67 10.72 -18.14
C THR A 102 -12.41 12.00 -17.77
N ALA A 103 -11.73 13.11 -17.52
CA ALA A 103 -12.36 14.39 -17.22
C ALA A 103 -13.09 15.00 -18.43
N LEU A 104 -12.69 14.66 -19.66
CA LEU A 104 -13.36 15.06 -20.90
C LEU A 104 -14.56 14.19 -21.27
N ARG A 105 -14.83 13.08 -20.56
CA ARG A 105 -16.05 12.30 -20.73
C ARG A 105 -17.18 12.99 -19.96
N GLN A 106 -17.76 14.02 -20.58
CA GLN A 106 -19.04 14.61 -20.17
C GLN A 106 -20.19 13.70 -20.59
#